data_AF-K0T8N6-F1
#
_entry.id   AF-K0T8N6-F1
#
_cell.length_a   1.000
_cell.length_b   1.000
_cell.length_c   1.000
_cell.angle_alpha   90.00
_cell.angle_beta   90.00
_cell.angle_gamma   90.00
#
_symmetry.space_group_name_H-M   'P 1'
#
loop_
_entity.id
_entity.type
_entity.pdbx_description
1 polymer ?
#
loop_
_entity_poly.entity_id
_entity_poly.type
_entity_poly.pdbx_seq_one_letter_code
_entity_poly.pdbx_strand_id
1 'polypeptide(L)'
;MFATLTALTLRRLFLSSLTTATIHLRVLGSTSVAGRALSAALSGASSDVSQVSAFRLPSEIDLQHAARGMLAKSDGAQEAQAYGARKTHFLNYAKHLGLYNRHATLDPVVLTRLLTSFVTGNLLGFSLQSRHTLYEKKYYVKASTISNYLQSINKYYEVELKLGKIWHRDDSSEASRLLRVYNSFEDVARRRARVPDKVLAKVVQLARHADPDSFEMAMYRWIIMAVKGGFRIQEYAQDSHTGKPKVYVLPRLDDRGNNIEALRCFQVNDFIFYTHDDIALSVLPGGGRPLIAKCGTRFRYQKNHQNGQIIKHGRVPEFPAYDFVDLAMGAVDTARRLGQGDEDPLAVYARGDQKLFVTGDDITSYIRMVTRLVFPDISETQLALLSSHSLRVTACVLLHEEGKDGSYIKLRLRWLSDCYTIYLRNSEIIVAQHDEALKPFYARLSEIIAAAGVDCDVDNSRVVVDPSVEIDDDEDVEFEDGVQPLFY
;
A
#
# COMPACT_ATOMS: atom_id res chain seq x y z
N MET A 1 44.09 -15.02 -44.99
CA MET A 1 43.63 -15.81 -46.17
C MET A 1 42.19 -15.41 -46.47
N PHE A 2 41.84 -15.24 -47.75
CA PHE A 2 40.49 -15.16 -48.36
C PHE A 2 39.31 -14.69 -47.46
N ALA A 3 38.71 -13.49 -47.59
CA ALA A 3 38.12 -12.85 -48.79
C ALA A 3 37.10 -13.77 -49.49
N THR A 4 35.79 -13.46 -49.52
CA THR A 4 35.03 -12.82 -50.65
C THR A 4 33.52 -13.16 -50.46
N LEU A 5 32.47 -12.49 -50.99
CA LEU A 5 32.29 -11.22 -51.73
C LEU A 5 30.85 -10.66 -51.52
N THR A 6 30.67 -9.34 -51.73
CA THR A 6 29.56 -8.53 -52.33
C THR A 6 28.27 -9.16 -52.92
N ALA A 7 27.17 -8.43 -53.26
CA ALA A 7 26.60 -7.08 -52.96
C ALA A 7 25.37 -6.81 -53.91
N LEU A 8 24.88 -5.55 -53.96
CA LEU A 8 24.21 -4.87 -55.11
C LEU A 8 22.74 -5.31 -55.47
N THR A 9 21.77 -4.48 -55.93
CA THR A 9 21.61 -2.99 -56.01
C THR A 9 20.19 -2.51 -56.46
N LEU A 10 19.94 -1.19 -56.33
CA LEU A 10 19.23 -0.26 -57.25
C LEU A 10 17.77 -0.47 -57.71
N ARG A 11 16.91 0.51 -57.39
CA ARG A 11 16.36 1.60 -58.27
C ARG A 11 15.38 2.44 -57.42
N ARG A 12 15.44 3.76 -57.22
CA ARG A 12 15.66 4.99 -58.03
C ARG A 12 14.51 5.42 -58.97
N LEU A 13 13.76 6.43 -58.51
CA LEU A 13 13.26 7.65 -59.18
C LEU A 13 12.39 7.58 -60.45
N PHE A 14 11.20 8.22 -60.39
CA PHE A 14 10.60 9.13 -61.40
C PHE A 14 9.78 10.18 -60.60
N LEU A 15 10.10 11.49 -60.65
CA LEU A 15 9.48 12.55 -61.46
C LEU A 15 7.95 12.69 -61.24
N SER A 16 7.28 13.84 -61.11
CA SER A 16 7.57 15.27 -60.80
C SER A 16 6.33 16.07 -61.28
N SER A 17 5.91 17.10 -60.54
CA SER A 17 5.06 18.24 -60.96
C SER A 17 3.68 17.99 -61.62
N LEU A 18 2.63 18.66 -61.10
CA LEU A 18 1.78 19.57 -61.90
C LEU A 18 0.85 20.46 -61.02
N THR A 19 0.98 21.78 -61.22
CA THR A 19 -0.03 22.86 -61.14
C THR A 19 -1.03 22.96 -59.98
N THR A 20 -0.79 23.97 -59.14
CA THR A 20 -1.62 25.19 -58.95
C THR A 20 -3.10 25.18 -59.41
N ALA A 21 -4.01 25.45 -58.46
CA ALA A 21 -5.29 26.10 -58.75
C ALA A 21 -5.80 26.90 -57.52
N THR A 22 -5.47 28.20 -57.48
CA THR A 22 -6.07 29.14 -56.52
C THR A 22 -7.41 29.63 -57.06
N ILE A 23 -8.50 29.49 -56.32
CA ILE A 23 -9.75 30.22 -56.58
C ILE A 23 -10.07 31.11 -55.39
N HIS A 24 -9.73 32.40 -55.53
CA HIS A 24 -10.40 33.46 -54.79
C HIS A 24 -11.70 33.81 -55.52
N LEU A 25 -12.80 33.92 -54.78
CA LEU A 25 -13.97 34.66 -55.24
C LEU A 25 -14.46 35.56 -54.10
N ARG A 26 -14.61 36.85 -54.41
CA ARG A 26 -14.88 37.93 -53.46
C ARG A 26 -16.21 38.59 -53.81
N VAL A 27 -16.99 38.89 -52.77
CA VAL A 27 -17.77 40.14 -52.60
C VAL A 27 -19.15 40.26 -53.29
N LEU A 28 -20.05 40.98 -52.59
CA LEU A 28 -21.47 41.29 -52.84
C LEU A 28 -22.45 40.14 -52.54
N GLY A 29 -23.54 40.31 -51.76
CA GLY A 29 -24.00 41.49 -51.00
C GLY A 29 -25.48 41.80 -51.24
N SER A 30 -26.38 41.25 -50.44
CA SER A 30 -27.80 41.64 -50.42
C SER A 30 -28.47 41.42 -49.06
N THR A 31 -29.15 42.45 -48.58
CA THR A 31 -29.90 42.51 -47.32
C THR A 31 -31.25 41.79 -47.37
N SER A 32 -31.63 41.04 -46.32
CA SER A 32 -33.06 40.81 -46.00
C SER A 32 -33.37 40.54 -44.52
N VAL A 33 -34.10 41.48 -43.91
CA VAL A 33 -35.28 41.26 -43.03
C VAL A 33 -35.22 40.16 -41.93
N ALA A 34 -34.20 40.16 -41.07
CA ALA A 34 -34.22 39.32 -39.83
C ALA A 34 -33.84 40.05 -38.52
N GLY A 35 -33.56 41.37 -38.58
CA GLY A 35 -33.00 42.13 -37.44
C GLY A 35 -33.93 43.12 -36.72
N ARG A 36 -35.25 43.11 -36.97
CA ARG A 36 -36.19 44.15 -36.46
C ARG A 36 -37.42 43.64 -35.70
N ALA A 37 -37.41 42.39 -35.23
CA ALA A 37 -38.54 41.79 -34.50
C ALA A 37 -38.37 41.77 -32.96
N LEU A 38 -37.16 41.95 -32.41
CA LEU A 38 -36.91 41.78 -30.97
C LEU A 38 -36.75 43.07 -30.14
N SER A 39 -36.60 44.23 -30.80
CA SER A 39 -36.39 45.52 -30.11
C SER A 39 -37.69 46.29 -29.79
N ALA A 40 -38.85 45.76 -30.18
CA ALA A 40 -40.15 46.42 -30.05
C ALA A 40 -41.03 45.88 -28.90
N ALA A 41 -40.53 44.91 -28.13
CA ALA A 41 -41.22 44.36 -26.96
C ALA A 41 -40.79 45.00 -25.62
N LEU A 42 -39.90 46.00 -25.65
CA LEU A 42 -39.26 46.62 -24.48
C LEU A 42 -39.55 48.13 -24.38
N SER A 43 -40.82 48.53 -24.47
CA SER A 43 -41.25 49.89 -24.10
C SER A 43 -42.76 49.94 -23.84
N GLY A 44 -43.16 49.71 -22.59
CA GLY A 44 -44.57 49.75 -22.19
C GLY A 44 -44.78 49.96 -20.69
N ALA A 45 -45.32 51.13 -20.35
CA ALA A 45 -45.81 51.58 -19.04
C ALA A 45 -44.77 51.92 -17.94
N SER A 46 -45.15 52.92 -17.14
CA SER A 46 -44.36 53.66 -16.16
C SER A 46 -44.82 53.40 -14.71
N SER A 47 -44.18 54.09 -13.75
CA SER A 47 -44.55 54.23 -12.32
C SER A 47 -44.57 52.90 -11.53
N ASP A 48 -43.77 52.72 -10.49
CA ASP A 48 -43.74 53.63 -9.33
C ASP A 48 -42.38 53.63 -8.61
N VAL A 49 -41.94 54.79 -8.09
CA VAL A 49 -40.68 54.89 -7.32
C VAL A 49 -40.98 54.59 -5.85
N SER A 50 -41.26 53.32 -5.56
CA SER A 50 -41.38 52.87 -4.18
C SER A 50 -40.01 52.91 -3.49
N GLN A 51 -39.94 53.58 -2.33
CA GLN A 51 -38.72 53.69 -1.54
C GLN A 51 -38.16 52.30 -1.20
N VAL A 52 -36.94 52.01 -1.67
CA VAL A 52 -36.22 50.81 -1.22
C VAL A 52 -35.77 51.04 0.22
N SER A 53 -36.53 50.46 1.15
CA SER A 53 -36.15 50.38 2.56
C SER A 53 -34.80 49.67 2.68
N ALA A 54 -33.78 50.38 3.14
CA ALA A 54 -32.52 49.79 3.53
C ALA A 54 -32.75 48.88 4.75
N PHE A 55 -32.40 47.60 4.60
CA PHE A 55 -32.63 46.53 5.57
C PHE A 55 -34.11 46.19 5.84
N ARG A 56 -34.66 45.29 5.01
CA ARG A 56 -35.55 44.27 5.57
C ARG A 56 -34.72 43.44 6.55
N LEU A 57 -35.19 43.31 7.79
CA LEU A 57 -34.65 42.29 8.70
C LEU A 57 -34.83 40.92 8.02
N PRO A 58 -33.78 40.07 7.96
CA PRO A 58 -33.89 38.73 7.38
C PRO A 58 -34.97 37.94 8.12
N SER A 59 -35.71 37.09 7.39
CA SER A 59 -36.74 36.27 8.03
C SER A 59 -36.13 35.29 9.01
N GLU A 60 -36.93 34.73 9.93
CA GLU A 60 -36.45 33.70 10.84
C GLU A 60 -35.87 32.50 10.07
N ILE A 61 -36.43 32.17 8.90
CA ILE A 61 -35.94 31.11 8.01
C ILE A 61 -34.58 31.48 7.42
N ASP A 62 -34.39 32.73 6.96
CA ASP A 62 -33.11 33.21 6.45
C ASP A 62 -32.03 33.23 7.55
N LEU A 63 -32.40 33.63 8.77
CA LEU A 63 -31.52 33.59 9.95
C LEU A 63 -31.17 32.16 10.35
N GLN A 64 -32.12 31.22 10.29
CA GLN A 64 -31.86 29.80 10.54
C GLN A 64 -31.00 29.17 9.43
N HIS A 65 -31.18 29.55 8.17
CA HIS A 65 -30.33 29.11 7.05
C HIS A 65 -28.91 29.69 7.15
N ALA A 66 -28.78 30.97 7.46
CA ALA A 66 -27.48 31.61 7.73
C ALA A 66 -26.79 30.97 8.94
N ALA A 67 -27.51 30.72 10.04
CA ALA A 67 -26.98 30.03 11.22
C ALA A 67 -26.53 28.60 10.90
N ARG A 68 -27.29 27.83 10.10
CA ARG A 68 -26.88 26.50 9.62
C ARG A 68 -25.63 26.57 8.74
N GLY A 69 -25.55 27.55 7.82
CA GLY A 69 -24.39 27.76 6.96
C GLY A 69 -23.13 28.24 7.70
N MET A 70 -23.31 29.03 8.78
CA MET A 70 -22.22 29.45 9.68
C MET A 70 -21.76 28.29 10.57
N LEU A 71 -22.69 27.49 11.12
CA LEU A 71 -22.36 26.32 11.93
C LEU A 71 -21.63 25.26 11.10
N ALA A 72 -22.09 24.96 9.88
CA ALA A 72 -21.50 23.94 8.99
C ALA A 72 -20.01 24.17 8.63
N LYS A 73 -19.47 25.36 8.89
CA LYS A 73 -18.05 25.70 8.75
C LYS A 73 -17.23 25.54 10.04
N SER A 74 -17.80 24.92 11.08
CA SER A 74 -17.12 24.58 12.33
C SER A 74 -17.09 23.07 12.53
N ASP A 75 -15.93 22.54 12.95
CA ASP A 75 -15.68 21.10 13.12
C ASP A 75 -16.76 20.43 13.99
N GLY A 76 -17.20 21.11 15.06
CA GLY A 76 -18.21 20.61 15.98
C GLY A 76 -19.62 20.44 15.36
N ALA A 77 -19.99 21.24 14.36
CA ALA A 77 -21.28 21.08 13.68
C ALA A 77 -21.25 19.96 12.65
N GLN A 78 -20.12 19.78 11.95
CA GLN A 78 -19.92 18.66 11.04
C GLN A 78 -19.92 17.33 11.82
N GLU A 79 -19.27 17.27 12.98
CA GLU A 79 -19.32 16.10 13.86
C GLU A 79 -20.75 15.83 14.37
N ALA A 80 -21.50 16.88 14.74
CA ALA A 80 -22.90 16.74 15.18
C ALA A 80 -23.83 16.26 14.06
N GLN A 81 -23.66 16.75 12.83
CA GLN A 81 -24.42 16.31 11.66
C GLN A 81 -24.08 14.86 11.29
N ALA A 82 -22.79 14.50 11.29
CA ALA A 82 -22.32 13.13 11.06
C ALA A 82 -22.86 12.17 12.14
N TYR A 83 -22.85 12.56 13.41
CA TYR A 83 -23.46 11.81 14.50
C TYR A 83 -24.97 11.56 14.25
N GLY A 84 -25.72 12.62 13.91
CA GLY A 84 -27.16 12.53 13.63
C GLY A 84 -27.48 11.60 12.45
N ALA A 85 -26.72 11.70 11.36
CA ALA A 85 -26.86 10.83 10.19
C ALA A 85 -26.53 9.36 10.51
N ARG A 86 -25.40 9.10 11.18
CA ARG A 86 -24.97 7.74 11.59
C ARG A 86 -25.96 7.08 12.53
N LYS A 87 -26.48 7.81 13.53
CA LYS A 87 -27.55 7.36 14.43
C LYS A 87 -28.82 6.99 13.66
N THR A 88 -29.29 7.90 12.79
CA THR A 88 -30.51 7.70 12.00
C THR A 88 -30.40 6.47 11.10
N HIS A 89 -29.25 6.28 10.45
CA HIS A 89 -28.96 5.11 9.63
C HIS A 89 -29.03 3.80 10.43
N PHE A 90 -28.40 3.74 11.61
CA PHE A 90 -28.47 2.58 12.51
C PHE A 90 -29.90 2.27 12.98
N LEU A 91 -30.66 3.28 13.38
CA LEU A 91 -32.04 3.12 13.83
C LEU A 91 -32.95 2.61 12.69
N ASN A 92 -32.78 3.11 11.48
CA ASN A 92 -33.49 2.60 10.30
C ASN A 92 -33.08 1.15 9.96
N TYR A 93 -31.82 0.78 10.18
CA TYR A 93 -31.36 -0.60 10.04
C TYR A 93 -31.97 -1.54 11.10
N ALA A 94 -32.03 -1.10 12.35
CA ALA A 94 -32.74 -1.82 13.42
C ALA A 94 -34.23 -1.99 13.09
N LYS A 95 -34.87 -0.98 12.49
CA LYS A 95 -36.26 -1.06 11.99
C LYS A 95 -36.42 -2.07 10.87
N HIS A 96 -35.48 -2.13 9.93
CA HIS A 96 -35.49 -3.12 8.85
C HIS A 96 -35.40 -4.57 9.38
N LEU A 97 -34.56 -4.82 10.39
CA LEU A 97 -34.44 -6.13 11.04
C LEU A 97 -35.61 -6.51 11.97
N GLY A 98 -36.62 -5.64 12.14
CA GLY A 98 -37.71 -5.83 13.10
C GLY A 98 -37.28 -5.64 14.57
N LEU A 99 -36.09 -5.07 14.81
CA LEU A 99 -35.48 -4.90 16.14
C LEU A 99 -35.64 -3.49 16.71
N TYR A 100 -36.25 -2.53 16.01
CA TYR A 100 -36.40 -1.14 16.48
C TYR A 100 -37.03 -1.02 17.87
N ASN A 101 -38.07 -1.81 18.19
CA ASN A 101 -38.70 -1.76 19.52
C ASN A 101 -37.87 -2.48 20.61
N ARG A 102 -36.73 -3.08 20.27
CA ARG A 102 -35.86 -3.86 21.17
C ARG A 102 -34.40 -3.41 21.16
N HIS A 103 -34.01 -2.43 20.34
CA HIS A 103 -32.61 -2.05 20.16
C HIS A 103 -32.02 -1.42 21.43
N ALA A 104 -32.81 -0.67 22.20
CA ALA A 104 -32.43 -0.04 23.45
C ALA A 104 -32.33 -1.08 24.59
N THR A 105 -31.33 -1.96 24.50
CA THR A 105 -31.07 -3.07 25.42
C THR A 105 -29.58 -3.32 25.56
N LEU A 106 -29.20 -4.03 26.64
CA LEU A 106 -27.88 -4.64 26.82
C LEU A 106 -27.92 -6.17 26.67
N ASP A 107 -29.04 -6.74 26.21
CA ASP A 107 -29.17 -8.16 25.89
C ASP A 107 -28.16 -8.57 24.80
N PRO A 108 -27.18 -9.46 25.11
CA PRO A 108 -26.15 -9.86 24.15
C PRO A 108 -26.71 -10.60 22.93
N VAL A 109 -27.88 -11.25 23.02
CA VAL A 109 -28.51 -11.94 21.89
C VAL A 109 -29.02 -10.93 20.86
N VAL A 110 -29.70 -9.88 21.35
CA VAL A 110 -30.22 -8.79 20.49
C VAL A 110 -29.05 -7.97 19.94
N LEU A 111 -28.09 -7.59 20.78
CA LEU A 111 -26.95 -6.76 20.37
C LEU A 111 -26.04 -7.49 19.38
N THR A 112 -25.69 -8.76 19.60
CA THR A 112 -24.86 -9.53 18.66
C THR A 112 -25.54 -9.60 17.30
N ARG A 113 -26.83 -9.98 17.25
CA ARG A 113 -27.57 -10.04 15.99
C ARG A 113 -27.63 -8.69 15.28
N LEU A 114 -27.89 -7.61 16.02
CA LEU A 114 -28.02 -6.25 15.48
C LEU A 114 -26.68 -5.73 14.94
N LEU A 115 -25.60 -5.80 15.74
CA LEU A 115 -24.27 -5.29 15.37
C LEU A 115 -23.63 -6.11 14.25
N THR A 116 -23.67 -7.44 14.33
CA THR A 116 -23.10 -8.30 13.27
C THR A 116 -23.85 -8.09 11.95
N SER A 117 -25.18 -8.00 11.98
CA SER A 117 -25.98 -7.74 10.76
C SER A 117 -25.72 -6.33 10.20
N PHE A 118 -25.54 -5.33 11.07
CA PHE A 118 -25.26 -3.95 10.68
C PHE A 118 -23.89 -3.82 10.00
N VAL A 119 -22.84 -4.38 10.61
CA VAL A 119 -21.48 -4.45 10.04
C VAL A 119 -21.51 -5.22 8.72
N THR A 120 -22.10 -6.41 8.68
CA THR A 120 -22.13 -7.26 7.48
C THR A 120 -22.89 -6.58 6.33
N GLY A 121 -24.03 -5.94 6.61
CA GLY A 121 -24.79 -5.21 5.59
C GLY A 121 -24.00 -4.08 4.95
N ASN A 122 -23.32 -3.26 5.76
CA ASN A 122 -22.49 -2.16 5.26
C ASN A 122 -21.26 -2.68 4.48
N LEU A 123 -20.58 -3.72 4.96
CA LEU A 123 -19.43 -4.33 4.25
C LEU A 123 -19.81 -4.97 2.91
N LEU A 124 -21.03 -5.50 2.77
CA LEU A 124 -21.55 -6.07 1.53
C LEU A 124 -22.23 -5.04 0.61
N GLY A 125 -22.25 -3.76 1.02
CA GLY A 125 -22.84 -2.65 0.27
C GLY A 125 -24.37 -2.61 0.26
N PHE A 126 -25.03 -3.32 1.17
CA PHE A 126 -26.49 -3.27 1.40
C PHE A 126 -26.89 -2.02 2.20
N SER A 127 -26.62 -0.84 1.65
CA SER A 127 -27.03 0.44 2.22
C SER A 127 -28.52 0.71 1.97
N LEU A 128 -29.14 1.60 2.75
CA LEU A 128 -30.52 2.04 2.50
C LEU A 128 -30.69 2.70 1.12
N GLN A 129 -29.64 3.33 0.58
CA GLN A 129 -29.65 3.88 -0.79
C GLN A 129 -29.68 2.78 -1.86
N SER A 130 -28.93 1.68 -1.69
CA SER A 130 -28.92 0.54 -2.63
C SER A 130 -30.31 -0.07 -2.85
N ARG A 131 -31.22 0.07 -1.87
CA ARG A 131 -32.61 -0.38 -1.96
C ARG A 131 -33.46 0.45 -2.93
N HIS A 132 -33.17 1.75 -3.09
CA HIS A 132 -33.87 2.61 -4.05
C HIS A 132 -33.50 2.29 -5.50
N THR A 133 -32.38 1.58 -5.72
CA THR A 133 -31.87 1.14 -7.03
C THR A 133 -31.88 -0.38 -7.16
N LEU A 134 -32.83 -1.08 -6.52
CA LEU A 134 -33.02 -2.54 -6.61
C LEU A 134 -31.75 -3.41 -6.40
N TYR A 135 -30.78 -2.91 -5.62
CA TYR A 135 -29.46 -3.51 -5.38
C TYR A 135 -28.51 -3.58 -6.60
N GLU A 136 -28.81 -2.90 -7.70
CA GLU A 136 -27.95 -2.81 -8.89
C GLU A 136 -26.65 -2.03 -8.59
N LYS A 137 -26.73 -0.94 -7.81
CA LYS A 137 -25.58 -0.21 -7.28
C LYS A 137 -25.26 -0.65 -5.85
N LYS A 138 -24.13 -1.34 -5.67
CA LYS A 138 -23.54 -1.66 -4.35
C LYS A 138 -22.53 -0.59 -3.97
N TYR A 139 -22.75 0.08 -2.85
CA TYR A 139 -21.83 1.09 -2.32
C TYR A 139 -20.88 0.44 -1.33
N TYR A 140 -19.59 0.38 -1.66
CA TYR A 140 -18.58 -0.16 -0.75
C TYR A 140 -18.29 0.82 0.39
N VAL A 141 -18.41 0.38 1.64
CA VAL A 141 -18.14 1.23 2.82
C VAL A 141 -16.88 0.74 3.54
N LYS A 142 -15.84 1.58 3.53
CA LYS A 142 -14.54 1.33 4.20
C LYS A 142 -14.75 0.94 5.68
N ALA A 143 -14.01 -0.05 6.19
CA ALA A 143 -14.14 -0.60 7.54
C ALA A 143 -13.86 0.45 8.65
N SER A 144 -12.99 1.42 8.36
CA SER A 144 -12.76 2.61 9.19
C SER A 144 -14.02 3.47 9.31
N THR A 145 -14.73 3.70 8.19
CA THR A 145 -16.01 4.42 8.17
C THR A 145 -17.05 3.69 9.02
N ILE A 146 -17.21 2.37 8.87
CA ILE A 146 -18.16 1.59 9.69
C ILE A 146 -17.78 1.65 11.18
N SER A 147 -16.49 1.64 11.51
CA SER A 147 -16.02 1.84 12.89
C SER A 147 -16.46 3.21 13.46
N ASN A 148 -16.46 4.27 12.64
CA ASN A 148 -16.95 5.60 13.03
C ASN A 148 -18.48 5.64 13.22
N TYR A 149 -19.25 4.84 12.46
CA TYR A 149 -20.67 4.61 12.76
C TYR A 149 -20.84 3.97 14.14
N LEU A 150 -20.10 2.90 14.45
CA LEU A 150 -20.19 2.19 15.73
C LEU A 150 -19.77 3.05 16.93
N GLN A 151 -18.77 3.93 16.77
CA GLN A 151 -18.43 4.94 17.79
C GLN A 151 -19.57 5.94 18.01
N SER A 152 -20.25 6.37 16.94
CA SER A 152 -21.41 7.26 17.03
C SER A 152 -22.60 6.55 17.70
N ILE A 153 -22.79 5.25 17.43
CA ILE A 153 -23.81 4.42 18.09
C ILE A 153 -23.48 4.24 19.58
N ASN A 154 -22.21 4.03 19.96
CA ASN A 154 -21.82 4.01 21.38
C ASN A 154 -22.19 5.32 22.09
N LYS A 155 -21.94 6.49 21.47
CA LYS A 155 -22.35 7.81 22.00
C LYS A 155 -23.87 7.92 22.16
N TYR A 156 -24.65 7.33 21.24
CA TYR A 156 -26.11 7.24 21.38
C TYR A 156 -26.55 6.39 22.58
N TYR A 157 -25.98 5.20 22.76
CA TYR A 157 -26.31 4.34 23.91
C TYR A 157 -25.89 4.97 25.24
N GLU A 158 -24.70 5.55 25.31
CA GLU A 158 -24.14 6.18 26.52
C GLU A 158 -24.88 7.45 26.93
N VAL A 159 -25.17 8.35 25.98
CA VAL A 159 -25.70 9.70 26.28
C VAL A 159 -27.24 9.75 26.23
N GLU A 160 -27.86 9.22 25.17
CA GLU A 160 -29.32 9.34 24.98
C GLU A 160 -30.10 8.22 25.68
N LEU A 161 -29.61 6.98 25.61
CA LEU A 161 -30.26 5.84 26.28
C LEU A 161 -29.78 5.62 27.74
N LYS A 162 -28.68 6.25 28.16
CA LYS A 162 -28.04 6.07 29.47
C LYS A 162 -27.70 4.60 29.79
N LEU A 163 -27.28 3.88 28.75
CA LEU A 163 -26.81 2.48 28.80
C LEU A 163 -25.28 2.42 28.68
N GLY A 164 -24.71 1.23 28.85
CA GLY A 164 -23.29 0.99 28.56
C GLY A 164 -22.98 1.04 27.06
N LYS A 165 -21.70 1.23 26.73
CA LYS A 165 -21.18 1.06 25.36
C LYS A 165 -21.40 -0.38 24.90
N ILE A 166 -21.86 -0.55 23.67
CA ILE A 166 -22.26 -1.85 23.11
C ILE A 166 -21.22 -2.46 22.16
N TRP A 167 -20.17 -1.71 21.83
CA TRP A 167 -19.13 -2.12 20.89
C TRP A 167 -17.75 -1.59 21.28
N HIS A 168 -16.70 -2.38 21.07
CA HIS A 168 -15.32 -1.91 21.13
C HIS A 168 -14.46 -2.55 20.04
N ARG A 169 -13.65 -1.73 19.34
CA ARG A 169 -12.76 -2.13 18.22
C ARG A 169 -11.93 -3.40 18.46
N ASP A 170 -11.50 -3.62 19.70
CA ASP A 170 -10.63 -4.74 20.09
C ASP A 170 -11.38 -5.86 20.86
N ASP A 171 -12.71 -5.80 20.99
CA ASP A 171 -13.49 -6.85 21.65
C ASP A 171 -13.55 -8.17 20.84
N SER A 172 -14.02 -9.23 21.48
CA SER A 172 -14.17 -10.57 20.90
C SER A 172 -15.45 -10.74 20.06
N SER A 173 -16.30 -9.71 19.92
CA SER A 173 -17.55 -9.80 19.17
C SER A 173 -17.31 -10.11 17.70
N GLU A 174 -18.29 -10.76 17.08
CA GLU A 174 -18.23 -11.09 15.66
C GLU A 174 -18.17 -9.84 14.77
N ALA A 175 -18.92 -8.79 15.12
CA ALA A 175 -18.86 -7.48 14.47
C ALA A 175 -17.43 -6.89 14.46
N SER A 176 -16.73 -6.87 15.61
CA SER A 176 -15.36 -6.38 15.69
C SER A 176 -14.35 -7.29 14.99
N ARG A 177 -14.55 -8.61 15.05
CA ARG A 177 -13.74 -9.57 14.29
C ARG A 177 -13.88 -9.35 12.78
N LEU A 178 -15.09 -9.15 12.27
CA LEU A 178 -15.37 -8.86 10.86
C LEU A 178 -14.69 -7.56 10.43
N LEU A 179 -14.83 -6.48 11.18
CA LEU A 179 -14.16 -5.20 10.87
C LEU A 179 -12.64 -5.32 10.87
N ARG A 180 -12.04 -6.03 11.84
CA ARG A 180 -10.58 -6.27 11.84
C ARG A 180 -10.11 -7.09 10.64
N VAL A 181 -10.91 -8.07 10.21
CA VAL A 181 -10.63 -8.87 9.01
C VAL A 181 -10.75 -8.01 7.75
N TYR A 182 -11.82 -7.24 7.59
CA TYR A 182 -12.03 -6.39 6.42
C TYR A 182 -11.05 -5.22 6.34
N ASN A 183 -10.71 -4.54 7.44
CA ASN A 183 -9.66 -3.51 7.44
C ASN A 183 -8.30 -4.08 7.00
N SER A 184 -7.98 -5.32 7.39
CA SER A 184 -6.78 -6.05 6.93
C SER A 184 -6.84 -6.44 5.44
N PHE A 185 -8.05 -6.60 4.89
CA PHE A 185 -8.32 -6.76 3.46
C PHE A 185 -8.37 -5.44 2.69
N GLU A 186 -8.64 -4.30 3.32
CA GLU A 186 -8.57 -2.96 2.68
C GLU A 186 -7.12 -2.48 2.59
N ASP A 187 -6.34 -2.64 3.66
CA ASP A 187 -4.89 -2.36 3.69
C ASP A 187 -4.05 -3.27 2.75
N VAL A 188 -4.70 -4.18 2.01
CA VAL A 188 -4.16 -4.95 0.87
C VAL A 188 -3.47 -4.06 -0.17
N ALA A 189 -4.06 -2.91 -0.51
CA ALA A 189 -3.49 -2.00 -1.51
C ALA A 189 -2.23 -1.28 -0.99
N ARG A 190 -2.12 -1.08 0.34
CA ARG A 190 -0.97 -0.44 1.00
C ARG A 190 0.18 -1.40 1.31
N ARG A 191 0.15 -2.65 0.80
CA ARG A 191 1.17 -3.66 1.10
C ARG A 191 2.51 -3.31 0.44
N ARG A 192 3.59 -3.69 1.13
CA ARG A 192 4.95 -3.29 0.79
C ARG A 192 5.43 -3.90 -0.53
N ALA A 193 6.21 -3.13 -1.28
CA ALA A 193 6.72 -3.51 -2.59
C ALA A 193 8.08 -4.24 -2.57
N ARG A 194 8.40 -4.88 -3.71
CA ARG A 194 9.75 -5.02 -4.30
C ARG A 194 10.74 -3.94 -3.83
N VAL A 195 11.87 -4.26 -3.19
CA VAL A 195 13.02 -3.34 -3.23
C VAL A 195 13.68 -3.48 -4.62
N PRO A 196 13.75 -2.42 -5.45
CA PRO A 196 14.29 -2.58 -6.81
C PRO A 196 15.77 -2.95 -6.82
N ASP A 197 16.21 -3.75 -7.78
CA ASP A 197 17.59 -4.27 -7.82
C ASP A 197 18.64 -3.16 -7.95
N LYS A 198 18.32 -2.06 -8.65
CA LYS A 198 19.17 -0.87 -8.73
C LYS A 198 19.41 -0.24 -7.34
N VAL A 199 18.43 -0.30 -6.44
CA VAL A 199 18.56 0.16 -5.03
C VAL A 199 19.47 -0.79 -4.26
N LEU A 200 19.29 -2.11 -4.39
CA LEU A 200 20.17 -3.10 -3.75
C LEU A 200 21.62 -2.95 -4.22
N ALA A 201 21.86 -2.82 -5.53
CA ALA A 201 23.18 -2.55 -6.09
C ALA A 201 23.78 -1.23 -5.57
N LYS A 202 22.96 -0.19 -5.41
CA LYS A 202 23.39 1.10 -4.84
C LYS A 202 23.75 0.99 -3.35
N VAL A 203 23.02 0.20 -2.57
CA VAL A 203 23.36 -0.12 -1.16
C VAL A 203 24.76 -0.74 -1.08
N VAL A 204 25.09 -1.72 -1.94
CA VAL A 204 26.43 -2.31 -2.01
C VAL A 204 27.48 -1.27 -2.41
N GLN A 205 27.18 -0.43 -3.42
CA GLN A 205 28.11 0.60 -3.88
C GLN A 205 28.50 1.58 -2.75
N LEU A 206 27.53 2.03 -1.96
CA LEU A 206 27.74 2.98 -0.86
C LEU A 206 28.58 2.39 0.28
N ALA A 207 28.42 1.09 0.57
CA ALA A 207 29.19 0.43 1.63
C ALA A 207 30.63 0.06 1.24
N ARG A 208 31.02 0.17 -0.04
CA ARG A 208 32.34 -0.31 -0.55
C ARG A 208 33.56 0.30 0.17
N HIS A 209 33.43 1.53 0.65
CA HIS A 209 34.49 2.27 1.35
C HIS A 209 34.08 2.69 2.76
N ALA A 210 33.00 2.14 3.28
CA ALA A 210 32.54 2.38 4.64
C ALA A 210 33.43 1.64 5.65
N ASP A 211 33.59 2.23 6.84
CA ASP A 211 34.30 1.57 7.94
C ASP A 211 33.60 0.24 8.32
N PRO A 212 34.34 -0.84 8.69
CA PRO A 212 33.76 -2.14 8.97
C PRO A 212 32.65 -2.16 10.05
N ASP A 213 32.64 -1.18 10.95
CA ASP A 213 31.70 -1.04 12.05
C ASP A 213 30.70 0.13 11.84
N SER A 214 30.74 0.81 10.69
CA SER A 214 29.88 1.96 10.38
C SER A 214 28.41 1.60 10.19
N PHE A 215 27.57 2.64 10.24
CA PHE A 215 26.15 2.57 9.90
C PHE A 215 25.90 2.02 8.49
N GLU A 216 26.58 2.56 7.47
CA GLU A 216 26.42 2.18 6.06
C GLU A 216 26.78 0.70 5.83
N MET A 217 27.86 0.25 6.47
CA MET A 217 28.30 -1.14 6.43
C MET A 217 27.30 -2.07 7.12
N ALA A 218 26.75 -1.68 8.27
CA ALA A 218 25.68 -2.41 8.94
C ALA A 218 24.39 -2.45 8.11
N MET A 219 23.98 -1.33 7.50
CA MET A 219 22.82 -1.29 6.61
C MET A 219 22.99 -2.24 5.43
N TYR A 220 24.13 -2.23 4.74
CA TYR A 220 24.44 -3.16 3.65
C TYR A 220 24.33 -4.63 4.08
N ARG A 221 25.00 -5.03 5.18
CA ARG A 221 24.95 -6.41 5.66
C ARG A 221 23.52 -6.83 6.00
N TRP A 222 22.79 -6.03 6.78
CA TRP A 222 21.43 -6.40 7.21
C TRP A 222 20.39 -6.36 6.09
N ILE A 223 20.50 -5.44 5.13
CA ILE A 223 19.63 -5.39 3.95
C ILE A 223 19.81 -6.65 3.11
N ILE A 224 21.04 -7.00 2.73
CA ILE A 224 21.32 -8.15 1.86
C ILE A 224 21.04 -9.48 2.58
N MET A 225 21.42 -9.61 3.87
CA MET A 225 21.08 -10.78 4.66
C MET A 225 19.57 -10.94 4.86
N ALA A 226 18.80 -9.86 5.06
CA ALA A 226 17.35 -9.95 5.20
C ALA A 226 16.65 -10.32 3.87
N VAL A 227 17.18 -9.92 2.72
CA VAL A 227 16.71 -10.39 1.39
C VAL A 227 17.03 -11.87 1.18
N LYS A 228 18.25 -12.34 1.50
CA LYS A 228 18.61 -13.77 1.39
C LYS A 228 17.89 -14.66 2.43
N GLY A 229 17.68 -14.17 3.66
CA GLY A 229 17.12 -14.89 4.81
C GLY A 229 15.62 -14.71 5.04
N GLY A 230 14.98 -13.78 4.32
CA GLY A 230 13.59 -13.41 4.50
C GLY A 230 13.27 -12.90 5.90
N PHE A 231 14.21 -12.23 6.58
CA PHE A 231 14.07 -11.90 7.99
C PHE A 231 12.91 -10.93 8.25
N ARG A 232 12.15 -11.15 9.32
CA ARG A 232 11.22 -10.15 9.85
C ARG A 232 12.01 -9.09 10.60
N ILE A 233 11.56 -7.84 10.62
CA ILE A 233 12.31 -6.76 11.28
C ILE A 233 12.64 -7.06 12.75
N GLN A 234 11.68 -7.60 13.50
CA GLN A 234 11.86 -8.05 14.88
C GLN A 234 12.94 -9.13 15.08
N GLU A 235 13.25 -9.93 14.04
CA GLU A 235 14.24 -11.01 14.10
C GLU A 235 15.67 -10.46 14.12
N TYR A 236 15.93 -9.23 13.65
CA TYR A 236 17.27 -8.64 13.67
C TYR A 236 17.37 -7.28 14.37
N ALA A 237 16.34 -6.44 14.32
CA ALA A 237 16.40 -5.07 14.81
C ALA A 237 15.72 -4.84 16.17
N GLN A 238 16.16 -3.78 16.85
CA GLN A 238 15.55 -3.25 18.06
C GLN A 238 14.57 -2.10 17.76
N ASP A 239 13.78 -1.73 18.76
CA ASP A 239 12.83 -0.59 18.65
C ASP A 239 13.49 0.75 19.06
N SER A 240 14.77 0.75 19.44
CA SER A 240 15.53 1.94 19.85
C SER A 240 17.04 1.66 19.74
N HIS A 241 17.84 2.69 19.44
CA HIS A 241 19.29 2.54 19.27
C HIS A 241 20.07 2.18 20.56
N THR A 242 19.61 2.60 21.73
CA THR A 242 20.35 2.49 23.01
C THR A 242 19.54 1.90 24.18
N GLY A 243 18.24 1.65 23.99
CA GLY A 243 17.37 1.11 25.03
C GLY A 243 17.62 -0.36 25.34
N LYS A 244 17.00 -0.86 26.42
CA LYS A 244 17.05 -2.30 26.75
C LYS A 244 16.52 -3.14 25.58
N PRO A 245 17.27 -4.15 25.12
CA PRO A 245 16.80 -5.04 24.05
C PRO A 245 15.48 -5.71 24.42
N LYS A 246 14.54 -5.82 23.47
CA LYS A 246 13.25 -6.45 23.75
C LYS A 246 13.36 -7.97 23.81
N VAL A 247 12.58 -8.55 24.72
CA VAL A 247 12.44 -9.99 24.96
C VAL A 247 11.02 -10.46 24.68
N TYR A 248 10.87 -11.75 24.40
CA TYR A 248 9.62 -12.49 24.48
C TYR A 248 9.59 -13.31 25.77
N VAL A 249 8.51 -13.18 26.54
CA VAL A 249 8.17 -14.16 27.57
C VAL A 249 7.64 -15.41 26.88
N LEU A 250 8.30 -16.54 27.09
CA LEU A 250 7.85 -17.84 26.61
C LEU A 250 6.76 -18.40 27.55
N PRO A 251 5.81 -19.20 27.05
CA PRO A 251 4.76 -19.83 27.86
C PRO A 251 5.31 -21.06 28.62
N ARG A 252 6.43 -20.89 29.31
CA ARG A 252 7.15 -21.89 30.11
C ARG A 252 7.86 -21.19 31.26
N LEU A 253 7.91 -21.85 32.40
CA LEU A 253 8.68 -21.41 33.56
C LEU A 253 10.04 -22.13 33.62
N ASP A 254 11.03 -21.48 34.22
CA ASP A 254 12.29 -22.11 34.60
C ASP A 254 12.11 -23.03 35.83
N ASP A 255 13.18 -23.73 36.22
CA ASP A 255 13.18 -24.64 37.39
C ASP A 255 12.92 -23.93 38.74
N ARG A 256 12.83 -22.59 38.73
CA ARG A 256 12.58 -21.72 39.89
C ARG A 256 11.19 -21.07 39.82
N GLY A 257 10.39 -21.37 38.82
CA GLY A 257 9.04 -20.82 38.62
C GLY A 257 8.99 -19.44 37.97
N ASN A 258 10.09 -18.92 37.42
CA ASN A 258 10.13 -17.63 36.72
C ASN A 258 9.81 -17.79 35.24
N ASN A 259 9.26 -16.74 34.62
CA ASN A 259 9.10 -16.67 33.17
C ASN A 259 10.44 -16.85 32.43
N ILE A 260 10.49 -17.77 31.46
CA ILE A 260 11.65 -17.85 30.56
C ILE A 260 11.56 -16.72 29.53
N GLU A 261 12.52 -15.80 29.57
CA GLU A 261 12.68 -14.75 28.57
C GLU A 261 13.64 -15.18 27.46
N ALA A 262 13.28 -14.89 26.21
CA ALA A 262 14.14 -15.06 25.05
C ALA A 262 14.32 -13.72 24.32
N LEU A 263 15.53 -13.38 23.90
CA LEU A 263 15.76 -12.16 23.14
C LEU A 263 14.93 -12.17 21.83
N ARG A 264 14.33 -11.02 21.49
CA ARG A 264 13.45 -10.90 20.32
C ARG A 264 14.22 -11.00 18.99
N CYS A 265 15.42 -10.42 18.96
CA CYS A 265 16.31 -10.45 17.80
C CYS A 265 17.37 -11.55 17.93
N PHE A 266 18.09 -11.80 16.84
CA PHE A 266 19.26 -12.66 16.82
C PHE A 266 20.33 -12.20 17.81
N GLN A 267 20.84 -13.17 18.54
CA GLN A 267 22.04 -13.05 19.37
C GLN A 267 23.27 -13.41 18.54
N VAL A 268 24.47 -13.07 19.02
CA VAL A 268 25.72 -13.38 18.31
C VAL A 268 25.87 -14.89 18.07
N ASN A 269 25.46 -15.73 19.02
CA ASN A 269 25.52 -17.19 18.91
C ASN A 269 24.30 -17.85 18.21
N ASP A 270 23.35 -17.07 17.69
CA ASP A 270 22.31 -17.60 16.78
C ASP A 270 22.84 -17.77 15.35
N PHE A 271 24.00 -17.20 15.04
CA PHE A 271 24.70 -17.37 13.77
C PHE A 271 25.78 -18.46 13.93
N ILE A 272 25.44 -19.66 13.48
CA ILE A 272 26.24 -20.88 13.64
C ILE A 272 26.96 -21.15 12.32
N PHE A 273 28.29 -21.22 12.34
CA PHE A 273 29.10 -21.49 11.16
C PHE A 273 29.37 -22.98 11.02
N TYR A 274 29.40 -23.49 9.78
CA TYR A 274 29.62 -24.92 9.50
C TYR A 274 30.68 -25.10 8.42
N THR A 275 31.45 -26.19 8.50
CA THR A 275 32.33 -26.66 7.41
C THR A 275 31.52 -27.21 6.23
N HIS A 276 32.20 -27.62 5.15
CA HIS A 276 31.55 -28.33 4.04
C HIS A 276 30.78 -29.57 4.52
N ASP A 277 31.38 -30.34 5.42
CA ASP A 277 30.85 -31.59 6.01
C ASP A 277 29.75 -31.38 7.05
N ASP A 278 29.16 -30.19 7.13
CA ASP A 278 28.11 -29.81 8.09
C ASP A 278 28.51 -29.90 9.57
N ILE A 279 29.82 -29.94 9.87
CA ILE A 279 30.34 -29.86 11.24
C ILE A 279 30.20 -28.41 11.73
N ALA A 280 29.48 -28.22 12.84
CA ALA A 280 29.28 -26.91 13.45
C ALA A 280 30.55 -26.44 14.18
N LEU A 281 30.91 -25.17 13.99
CA LEU A 281 31.97 -24.50 14.71
C LEU A 281 31.38 -23.83 15.96
N SER A 282 32.01 -24.05 17.11
CA SER A 282 31.58 -23.46 18.40
C SER A 282 31.82 -21.96 18.50
N VAL A 283 32.85 -21.46 17.81
CA VAL A 283 33.22 -20.05 17.73
C VAL A 283 33.64 -19.75 16.29
N LEU A 284 33.39 -18.53 15.81
CA LEU A 284 33.92 -18.05 14.52
C LEU A 284 35.47 -17.98 14.62
N PRO A 285 36.24 -18.77 13.87
CA PRO A 285 37.68 -18.80 14.02
C PRO A 285 38.34 -17.53 13.44
N GLY A 286 39.40 -17.06 14.10
CA GLY A 286 40.20 -15.92 13.63
C GLY A 286 40.96 -16.17 12.31
N GLY A 287 41.13 -17.43 11.93
CA GLY A 287 41.69 -17.87 10.65
C GLY A 287 40.84 -18.99 10.03
N GLY A 288 41.18 -19.43 8.81
CA GLY A 288 40.47 -20.54 8.17
C GLY A 288 39.05 -20.23 7.67
N ARG A 289 38.67 -18.95 7.53
CA ARG A 289 37.37 -18.53 6.96
C ARG A 289 36.97 -19.17 5.62
N PRO A 290 37.90 -19.49 4.70
CA PRO A 290 37.55 -20.24 3.49
C PRO A 290 37.02 -21.66 3.72
N LEU A 291 37.25 -22.26 4.91
CA LEU A 291 36.76 -23.59 5.28
C LEU A 291 35.30 -23.59 5.74
N ILE A 292 34.75 -22.41 6.07
CA ILE A 292 33.35 -22.25 6.46
C ILE A 292 32.52 -22.28 5.18
N ALA A 293 31.64 -23.26 5.02
CA ALA A 293 30.83 -23.44 3.82
C ALA A 293 29.39 -22.93 3.97
N LYS A 294 28.86 -22.92 5.20
CA LYS A 294 27.46 -22.60 5.49
C LYS A 294 27.35 -21.77 6.78
N CYS A 295 26.35 -20.91 6.84
CA CYS A 295 25.88 -20.25 8.06
C CYS A 295 24.43 -20.69 8.34
N GLY A 296 24.16 -21.16 9.55
CA GLY A 296 22.81 -21.42 10.05
C GLY A 296 22.35 -20.29 10.95
N THR A 297 21.17 -19.74 10.67
CA THR A 297 20.54 -18.75 11.53
C THR A 297 19.50 -19.45 12.41
N ARG A 298 19.69 -19.42 13.73
CA ARG A 298 18.74 -19.94 14.73
C ARG A 298 17.65 -18.91 15.00
N PHE A 299 16.40 -19.35 14.96
CA PHE A 299 15.23 -18.53 15.26
C PHE A 299 14.66 -18.94 16.62
N ARG A 300 15.17 -18.33 17.71
CA ARG A 300 14.74 -18.67 19.08
C ARG A 300 13.23 -18.52 19.30
N TYR A 301 12.61 -17.52 18.65
CA TYR A 301 11.16 -17.37 18.58
C TYR A 301 10.68 -17.18 17.13
N GLN A 302 9.55 -17.81 16.78
CA GLN A 302 8.86 -17.60 15.52
C GLN A 302 7.34 -17.48 15.71
N LYS A 303 6.68 -16.62 14.90
CA LYS A 303 5.20 -16.42 14.92
C LYS A 303 4.38 -17.64 14.48
N ASN A 304 5.02 -18.65 13.89
CA ASN A 304 4.41 -19.95 13.55
C ASN A 304 4.56 -20.98 14.69
N HIS A 305 5.12 -20.58 15.84
CA HIS A 305 5.47 -21.42 16.99
C HIS A 305 6.54 -22.52 16.73
N GLN A 306 7.22 -22.51 15.58
CA GLN A 306 8.36 -23.40 15.28
C GLN A 306 9.67 -22.83 15.85
N ASN A 307 9.67 -22.63 17.17
CA ASN A 307 10.77 -22.03 17.92
C ASN A 307 12.02 -22.94 17.90
N GLY A 308 13.21 -22.32 17.85
CA GLY A 308 14.50 -23.02 17.83
C GLY A 308 14.95 -23.56 16.46
N GLN A 309 14.12 -23.44 15.42
CA GLN A 309 14.48 -23.86 14.06
C GLN A 309 15.76 -23.13 13.59
N ILE A 310 16.64 -23.87 12.91
CA ILE A 310 17.83 -23.32 12.25
C ILE A 310 17.64 -23.38 10.74
N ILE A 311 17.80 -22.26 10.05
CA ILE A 311 17.80 -22.21 8.57
C ILE A 311 19.24 -22.01 8.08
N LYS A 312 19.76 -22.99 7.34
CA LYS A 312 21.09 -22.92 6.72
C LYS A 312 21.07 -22.13 5.41
N HIS A 313 22.17 -21.44 5.16
CA HIS A 313 22.54 -20.72 3.95
C HIS A 313 23.96 -21.13 3.56
N GLY A 314 24.19 -21.51 2.31
CA GLY A 314 25.52 -21.83 1.79
C GLY A 314 26.27 -20.59 1.29
N ARG A 315 27.59 -20.72 1.16
CA ARG A 315 28.43 -19.79 0.40
C ARG A 315 28.03 -19.73 -1.07
N VAL A 316 28.33 -18.58 -1.68
CA VAL A 316 28.16 -18.24 -3.09
C VAL A 316 29.39 -17.40 -3.50
N PRO A 317 30.59 -18.00 -3.54
CA PRO A 317 31.86 -17.27 -3.68
C PRO A 317 32.02 -16.51 -5.00
N GLU A 318 31.24 -16.87 -6.02
CA GLU A 318 31.11 -16.15 -7.29
C GLU A 318 30.47 -14.75 -7.14
N PHE A 319 29.73 -14.52 -6.05
CA PHE A 319 29.04 -13.27 -5.74
C PHE A 319 29.39 -12.77 -4.32
N PRO A 320 30.65 -12.42 -4.02
CA PRO A 320 31.12 -12.16 -2.65
C PRO A 320 30.43 -10.97 -1.96
N ALA A 321 29.94 -9.99 -2.73
CA ALA A 321 29.14 -8.87 -2.20
C ALA A 321 27.70 -9.27 -1.80
N TYR A 322 27.30 -10.51 -2.08
CA TYR A 322 25.98 -11.07 -1.80
C TYR A 322 26.05 -12.44 -1.11
N ASP A 323 27.26 -12.88 -0.73
CA ASP A 323 27.51 -14.11 0.00
C ASP A 323 27.00 -13.96 1.44
N PHE A 324 25.96 -14.73 1.78
CA PHE A 324 25.33 -14.65 3.09
C PHE A 324 26.29 -15.03 4.23
N VAL A 325 27.23 -15.93 4.00
CA VAL A 325 28.17 -16.42 5.01
C VAL A 325 29.23 -15.35 5.31
N ASP A 326 29.77 -14.66 4.30
CA ASP A 326 30.71 -13.55 4.53
C ASP A 326 30.04 -12.35 5.20
N LEU A 327 28.80 -12.01 4.82
CA LEU A 327 28.02 -10.96 5.48
C LEU A 327 27.70 -11.32 6.95
N ALA A 328 27.35 -12.58 7.20
CA ALA A 328 27.15 -13.13 8.54
C ALA A 328 28.41 -13.04 9.41
N MET A 329 29.55 -13.47 8.89
CA MET A 329 30.84 -13.35 9.59
C MET A 329 31.16 -11.88 9.90
N GLY A 330 31.01 -10.98 8.91
CA GLY A 330 31.28 -9.55 9.11
C GLY A 330 30.36 -8.88 10.14
N ALA A 331 29.09 -9.32 10.24
CA ALA A 331 28.17 -8.87 11.27
C ALA A 331 28.59 -9.37 12.67
N VAL A 332 28.99 -10.65 12.78
CA VAL A 332 29.53 -11.22 14.03
C VAL A 332 30.82 -10.51 14.45
N ASP A 333 31.74 -10.25 13.52
CA ASP A 333 32.98 -9.53 13.79
C ASP A 333 32.74 -8.12 14.34
N THR A 334 31.77 -7.40 13.75
CA THR A 334 31.37 -6.06 14.18
C THR A 334 30.78 -6.09 15.59
N ALA A 335 29.88 -7.04 15.85
CA ALA A 335 29.34 -7.23 17.19
C ALA A 335 30.46 -7.51 18.21
N ARG A 336 31.44 -8.37 17.90
CA ARG A 336 32.58 -8.64 18.77
C ARG A 336 33.49 -7.42 18.97
N ARG A 337 33.84 -6.68 17.92
CA ARG A 337 34.66 -5.45 18.02
C ARG A 337 33.98 -4.39 18.89
N LEU A 338 32.66 -4.26 18.78
CA LEU A 338 31.85 -3.36 19.62
C LEU A 338 31.47 -3.98 20.99
N GLY A 339 32.12 -5.07 21.40
CA GLY A 339 32.02 -5.65 22.74
C GLY A 339 30.70 -6.35 23.05
N GLN A 340 30.06 -7.00 22.07
CA GLN A 340 28.91 -7.89 22.29
C GLN A 340 29.35 -9.30 22.72
N GLY A 341 28.76 -9.80 23.79
CA GLY A 341 28.81 -11.20 24.20
C GLY A 341 27.96 -12.12 23.32
N ASP A 342 28.00 -13.41 23.62
CA ASP A 342 27.33 -14.47 22.83
C ASP A 342 25.81 -14.33 22.79
N GLU A 343 25.23 -13.89 23.89
CA GLU A 343 23.79 -13.71 24.11
C GLU A 343 23.34 -12.25 23.91
N ASP A 344 24.21 -11.35 23.45
CA ASP A 344 23.88 -9.95 23.16
C ASP A 344 23.31 -9.77 21.73
N PRO A 345 22.52 -8.71 21.45
CA PRO A 345 22.01 -8.41 20.12
C PRO A 345 23.12 -8.34 19.04
N LEU A 346 22.98 -9.11 17.96
CA LEU A 346 23.97 -9.15 16.89
C LEU A 346 23.96 -7.89 15.99
N ALA A 347 22.81 -7.22 15.83
CA ALA A 347 22.66 -6.10 14.93
C ALA A 347 23.07 -4.76 15.56
N VAL A 348 24.36 -4.45 15.50
CA VAL A 348 24.96 -3.21 16.03
C VAL A 348 25.85 -2.50 15.02
N TYR A 349 26.08 -1.20 15.25
CA TYR A 349 27.03 -0.35 14.53
C TYR A 349 27.61 0.72 15.47
N ALA A 350 28.68 1.38 15.05
CA ALA A 350 29.31 2.49 15.75
C ALA A 350 28.88 3.85 15.15
N ARG A 351 28.70 4.85 16.02
CA ARG A 351 28.56 6.27 15.66
C ARG A 351 29.39 7.10 16.63
N GLY A 352 30.60 7.49 16.20
CA GLY A 352 31.62 7.99 17.13
C GLY A 352 31.93 6.93 18.18
N ASP A 353 32.06 7.34 19.44
CA ASP A 353 32.35 6.44 20.57
C ASP A 353 31.12 5.62 21.05
N GLN A 354 29.97 5.74 20.38
CA GLN A 354 28.73 5.04 20.78
C GLN A 354 28.47 3.80 19.94
N LYS A 355 28.23 2.66 20.61
CA LYS A 355 27.57 1.48 20.02
C LYS A 355 26.06 1.72 20.00
N LEU A 356 25.45 1.52 18.83
CA LEU A 356 24.02 1.64 18.60
C LEU A 356 23.45 0.35 18.00
N PHE A 357 22.24 -0.03 18.40
CA PHE A 357 21.47 -1.11 17.77
C PHE A 357 20.88 -0.65 16.43
N VAL A 358 20.85 -1.55 15.46
CA VAL A 358 20.06 -1.36 14.22
C VAL A 358 18.57 -1.37 14.56
N THR A 359 17.83 -0.40 14.04
CA THR A 359 16.38 -0.27 14.20
C THR A 359 15.60 -0.49 12.89
N GLY A 360 14.28 -0.64 13.01
CA GLY A 360 13.39 -0.68 11.84
C GLY A 360 13.32 0.62 11.04
N ASP A 361 13.57 1.74 11.71
CA ASP A 361 13.54 3.07 11.12
C ASP A 361 14.85 3.39 10.40
N ASP A 362 16.00 2.91 10.91
CA ASP A 362 17.28 2.98 10.20
C ASP A 362 17.19 2.33 8.82
N ILE A 363 16.74 1.08 8.78
CA ILE A 363 16.61 0.29 7.55
C ILE A 363 15.60 0.92 6.59
N THR A 364 14.43 1.35 7.11
CA THR A 364 13.39 1.97 6.30
C THR A 364 13.85 3.29 5.70
N SER A 365 14.48 4.14 6.52
CA SER A 365 14.99 5.45 6.09
C SER A 365 16.15 5.29 5.11
N TYR A 366 17.06 4.35 5.36
CA TYR A 366 18.20 4.08 4.47
C TYR A 366 17.74 3.57 3.11
N ILE A 367 16.84 2.57 3.04
CA ILE A 367 16.30 2.07 1.76
C ILE A 367 15.61 3.21 1.00
N ARG A 368 14.80 4.04 1.66
CA ARG A 368 14.12 5.18 1.01
C ARG A 368 15.09 6.24 0.52
N MET A 369 16.10 6.60 1.33
CA MET A 369 17.15 7.55 0.95
C MET A 369 17.94 7.03 -0.26
N VAL A 370 18.36 5.76 -0.26
CA VAL A 370 19.03 5.15 -1.42
C VAL A 370 18.10 5.03 -2.63
N THR A 371 16.79 4.84 -2.42
CA THR A 371 15.80 4.84 -3.52
C THR A 371 15.72 6.20 -4.19
N ARG A 372 15.63 7.31 -3.44
CA ARG A 372 15.68 8.68 -4.01
C ARG A 372 17.00 8.97 -4.75
N LEU A 373 18.12 8.38 -4.33
CA LEU A 373 19.41 8.49 -5.04
C LEU A 373 19.45 7.71 -6.37
N VAL A 374 18.56 6.74 -6.58
CA VAL A 374 18.48 5.90 -7.79
C VAL A 374 17.35 6.34 -8.72
N PHE A 375 16.25 6.82 -8.14
CA PHE A 375 15.06 7.31 -8.82
C PHE A 375 14.70 8.68 -8.22
N PRO A 376 15.28 9.80 -8.73
CA PRO A 376 15.04 11.13 -8.19
C PRO A 376 13.57 11.56 -8.22
N ASP A 377 12.84 11.11 -9.25
CA ASP A 377 11.45 11.48 -9.54
C ASP A 377 10.42 10.53 -8.89
N ILE A 378 10.84 9.68 -7.94
CA ILE A 378 9.91 8.76 -7.25
C ILE A 378 8.92 9.53 -6.36
N SER A 379 7.63 9.23 -6.46
CA SER A 379 6.62 9.90 -5.63
C SER A 379 6.68 9.43 -4.17
N GLU A 380 6.25 10.28 -3.23
CA GLU A 380 6.19 9.91 -1.81
C GLU A 380 5.26 8.71 -1.56
N THR A 381 4.18 8.58 -2.34
CA THR A 381 3.27 7.42 -2.30
C THR A 381 4.00 6.12 -2.69
N GLN A 382 4.77 6.12 -3.77
CA GLN A 382 5.60 4.97 -4.18
C GLN A 382 6.69 4.67 -3.13
N LEU A 383 7.35 5.71 -2.63
CA LEU A 383 8.39 5.59 -1.61
C LEU A 383 7.85 5.05 -0.27
N ALA A 384 6.59 5.36 0.07
CA ALA A 384 5.92 4.86 1.26
C ALA A 384 5.73 3.33 1.25
N LEU A 385 5.64 2.71 0.07
CA LEU A 385 5.58 1.25 -0.11
C LEU A 385 6.89 0.53 0.24
N LEU A 386 8.00 1.26 0.36
CA LEU A 386 9.29 0.72 0.78
C LEU A 386 9.47 0.85 2.30
N SER A 387 9.74 -0.25 2.98
CA SER A 387 10.18 -0.27 4.38
C SER A 387 11.01 -1.51 4.71
N SER A 388 11.45 -1.66 5.95
CA SER A 388 12.19 -2.86 6.40
C SER A 388 11.49 -4.20 6.11
N HIS A 389 10.17 -4.23 5.98
CA HIS A 389 9.42 -5.43 5.57
C HIS A 389 9.52 -5.73 4.06
N SER A 390 9.82 -4.73 3.22
CA SER A 390 10.09 -4.91 1.78
C SER A 390 11.27 -5.85 1.51
N LEU A 391 12.22 -5.98 2.44
CA LEU A 391 13.33 -6.93 2.32
C LEU A 391 12.84 -8.38 2.29
N ARG A 392 11.87 -8.72 3.15
CA ARG A 392 11.20 -10.03 3.18
C ARG A 392 10.25 -10.22 1.99
N VAL A 393 9.63 -9.14 1.51
CA VAL A 393 8.84 -9.17 0.25
C VAL A 393 9.76 -9.49 -0.93
N THR A 394 10.90 -8.84 -1.03
CA THR A 394 11.92 -9.07 -2.06
C THR A 394 12.40 -10.52 -2.04
N ALA A 395 12.66 -11.08 -0.85
CA ALA A 395 12.98 -12.50 -0.70
C ALA A 395 11.90 -13.44 -1.29
N CYS A 396 10.62 -13.09 -1.13
CA CYS A 396 9.50 -13.87 -1.69
C CYS A 396 9.40 -13.75 -3.20
N VAL A 397 9.50 -12.53 -3.72
CA VAL A 397 9.35 -12.23 -5.14
C VAL A 397 10.49 -12.87 -5.93
N LEU A 398 11.74 -12.72 -5.49
CA LEU A 398 12.90 -13.35 -6.14
C LEU A 398 12.82 -14.89 -6.17
N LEU A 399 12.35 -15.53 -5.09
CA LEU A 399 12.17 -16.99 -5.09
C LEU A 399 11.06 -17.44 -6.06
N HIS A 400 10.00 -16.65 -6.20
CA HIS A 400 8.91 -16.93 -7.15
C HIS A 400 9.31 -16.68 -8.61
N GLU A 401 10.03 -15.59 -8.87
CA GLU A 401 10.61 -15.28 -10.20
C GLU A 401 11.60 -16.37 -10.64
N GLU A 402 12.35 -16.97 -9.70
CA GLU A 402 13.18 -18.17 -9.89
C GLU A 402 12.38 -19.50 -9.93
N GLY A 403 11.06 -19.44 -10.15
CA GLY A 403 10.18 -20.59 -10.35
C GLY A 403 10.04 -21.53 -9.13
N LYS A 404 10.35 -21.07 -7.91
CA LYS A 404 10.18 -21.89 -6.70
C LYS A 404 8.73 -21.89 -6.24
N ASP A 405 8.23 -23.09 -5.92
CA ASP A 405 6.83 -23.28 -5.56
C ASP A 405 6.48 -22.68 -4.18
N GLY A 406 5.18 -22.52 -3.93
CA GLY A 406 4.67 -21.96 -2.68
C GLY A 406 5.11 -22.71 -1.41
N SER A 407 5.34 -24.02 -1.48
CA SER A 407 5.82 -24.83 -0.36
C SER A 407 7.29 -24.55 -0.06
N TYR A 408 8.13 -24.44 -1.11
CA TYR A 408 9.52 -24.01 -0.96
C TYR A 408 9.63 -22.60 -0.35
N ILE A 409 8.83 -21.65 -0.84
CA ILE A 409 8.75 -20.28 -0.31
C ILE A 409 8.29 -20.28 1.15
N LYS A 410 7.22 -21.03 1.48
CA LYS A 410 6.71 -21.19 2.86
C LYS A 410 7.77 -21.77 3.80
N LEU A 411 8.50 -22.80 3.37
CA LEU A 411 9.58 -23.45 4.13
C LEU A 411 10.76 -22.49 4.37
N ARG A 412 11.31 -21.88 3.31
CA ARG A 412 12.49 -21.01 3.41
C ARG A 412 12.22 -19.72 4.18
N LEU A 413 11.07 -19.08 3.92
CA LEU A 413 10.73 -17.81 4.54
C LEU A 413 9.92 -17.97 5.84
N ARG A 414 9.58 -19.20 6.26
CA ARG A 414 8.87 -19.46 7.53
C ARG A 414 7.45 -18.84 7.53
N TRP A 415 6.67 -19.10 6.47
CA TRP A 415 5.24 -18.79 6.39
C TRP A 415 4.41 -20.08 6.53
N LEU A 416 3.26 -20.01 7.21
CA LEU A 416 2.32 -21.14 7.31
C LEU A 416 1.21 -21.11 6.26
N SER A 417 0.82 -19.93 5.80
CA SER A 417 -0.31 -19.73 4.88
C SER A 417 0.12 -19.01 3.61
N ASP A 418 -0.72 -19.11 2.57
CA ASP A 418 -0.52 -18.49 1.27
C ASP A 418 -0.75 -16.97 1.23
N CYS A 419 -0.68 -16.31 2.38
CA CYS A 419 -0.74 -14.84 2.52
C CYS A 419 0.42 -14.10 1.82
N TYR A 420 1.45 -14.81 1.35
CA TYR A 420 2.54 -14.24 0.55
C TYR A 420 2.13 -13.96 -0.90
N THR A 421 1.12 -14.66 -1.43
CA THR A 421 0.68 -14.56 -2.84
C THR A 421 0.32 -13.14 -3.25
N ILE A 422 -0.14 -12.31 -2.30
CA ILE A 422 -0.39 -10.88 -2.55
C ILE A 422 0.81 -10.11 -3.09
N TYR A 423 2.02 -10.45 -2.64
CA TYR A 423 3.23 -9.72 -3.03
C TYR A 423 3.70 -10.09 -4.44
N LEU A 424 3.13 -11.14 -5.03
CA LEU A 424 3.51 -11.66 -6.34
C LEU A 424 2.74 -11.00 -7.49
N ARG A 425 1.57 -10.39 -7.22
CA ARG A 425 0.64 -9.85 -8.22
C ARG A 425 1.30 -8.95 -9.27
N ASN A 426 2.25 -8.12 -8.84
CA ASN A 426 2.92 -7.13 -9.67
C ASN A 426 4.42 -7.46 -9.80
N SER A 427 4.79 -8.74 -9.69
CA SER A 427 6.15 -9.21 -10.02
C SER A 427 6.35 -9.24 -11.53
N GLU A 428 7.59 -9.06 -11.99
CA GLU A 428 7.90 -8.93 -13.42
C GLU A 428 7.46 -10.17 -14.20
N ILE A 429 7.62 -11.35 -13.60
CA ILE A 429 7.18 -12.62 -14.19
C ILE A 429 5.65 -12.74 -14.30
N ILE A 430 4.88 -12.21 -13.35
CA ILE A 430 3.41 -12.25 -13.41
C ILE A 430 2.88 -11.26 -14.45
N VAL A 431 3.49 -10.08 -14.58
CA VAL A 431 3.17 -9.13 -15.67
C VAL A 431 3.44 -9.78 -17.03
N ALA A 432 4.64 -10.33 -17.24
CA ALA A 432 4.99 -10.99 -18.50
C ALA A 432 4.09 -12.21 -18.82
N GLN A 433 3.71 -13.01 -17.81
CA GLN A 433 2.76 -14.12 -17.99
C GLN A 433 1.34 -13.63 -18.32
N HIS A 434 0.91 -12.50 -17.73
CA HIS A 434 -0.38 -11.90 -18.03
C HIS A 434 -0.44 -11.40 -19.47
N ASP A 435 0.58 -10.66 -19.91
CA ASP A 435 0.70 -10.14 -21.27
C ASP A 435 0.72 -11.29 -22.29
N GLU A 436 1.50 -12.34 -22.04
CA GLU A 436 1.53 -13.55 -22.88
C GLU A 436 0.16 -14.24 -22.96
N ALA A 437 -0.54 -14.37 -21.83
CA ALA A 437 -1.88 -14.97 -21.78
C ALA A 437 -2.94 -14.15 -22.54
N LEU A 438 -2.74 -12.84 -22.70
CA LEU A 438 -3.65 -11.96 -23.44
C LEU A 438 -3.30 -11.83 -24.94
N LYS A 439 -2.11 -12.20 -25.40
CA LYS A 439 -1.74 -12.19 -26.84
C LYS A 439 -2.78 -12.85 -27.76
N PRO A 440 -3.37 -14.03 -27.45
CA PRO A 440 -4.39 -14.63 -28.30
C PRO A 440 -5.69 -13.81 -28.38
N PHE A 441 -6.00 -12.99 -27.37
CA PHE A 441 -7.13 -12.06 -27.41
C PHE A 441 -6.82 -10.85 -28.30
N TYR A 442 -5.63 -10.25 -28.16
CA TYR A 442 -5.21 -9.15 -29.02
C TYR A 442 -5.14 -9.55 -30.50
N ALA A 443 -4.65 -10.76 -30.81
CA ALA A 443 -4.66 -11.28 -32.18
C ALA A 443 -6.07 -11.29 -32.80
N ARG A 444 -7.08 -11.80 -32.08
CA ARG A 444 -8.48 -11.81 -32.54
C ARG A 444 -9.05 -10.40 -32.72
N LEU A 445 -8.72 -9.46 -31.84
CA LEU A 445 -9.15 -8.06 -32.00
C LEU A 445 -8.54 -7.45 -33.27
N SER A 446 -7.24 -7.67 -33.52
CA SER A 446 -6.57 -7.19 -34.72
C SER A 446 -7.19 -7.76 -36.01
N GLU A 447 -7.54 -9.06 -36.02
CA GLU A 447 -8.25 -9.68 -37.15
C GLU A 447 -9.63 -9.04 -37.40
N ILE A 448 -10.41 -8.77 -36.35
CA ILE A 448 -11.73 -8.14 -36.46
C ILE A 448 -11.62 -6.69 -36.97
N ILE A 449 -10.66 -5.92 -36.44
CA ILE A 449 -10.42 -4.53 -36.85
C ILE A 449 -9.97 -4.47 -38.31
N ALA A 450 -9.05 -5.35 -38.72
CA ALA A 450 -8.59 -5.45 -40.10
C ALA A 450 -9.74 -5.84 -41.05
N ALA A 451 -10.62 -6.77 -40.64
CA ALA A 451 -11.81 -7.14 -41.41
C ALA A 451 -12.85 -6.01 -41.51
N ALA A 452 -12.90 -5.11 -40.51
CA ALA A 452 -13.74 -3.91 -40.53
C ALA A 452 -13.16 -2.76 -41.37
N GLY A 453 -11.89 -2.86 -41.82
CA GLY A 453 -11.23 -1.81 -42.60
C GLY A 453 -10.94 -0.54 -41.79
N VAL A 454 -10.89 -0.63 -40.46
CA VAL A 454 -10.63 0.49 -39.56
C VAL A 454 -9.13 0.58 -39.28
N ASP A 455 -8.53 1.74 -39.53
CA ASP A 455 -7.17 2.03 -39.07
C ASP A 455 -7.18 2.25 -37.55
N CYS A 456 -6.31 1.54 -36.84
CA CYS A 456 -6.23 1.53 -35.39
C CYS A 456 -4.95 2.17 -34.83
N ASP A 457 -4.14 2.81 -35.68
CA ASP A 457 -2.92 3.51 -35.24
C ASP A 457 -3.26 4.86 -34.59
N VAL A 458 -3.79 4.80 -33.36
CA VAL A 458 -4.13 5.98 -32.56
C VAL A 458 -2.85 6.57 -31.97
N ASP A 459 -2.36 7.64 -32.59
CA ASP A 459 -1.19 8.41 -32.14
C ASP A 459 -1.46 9.13 -30.80
N ASN A 460 -1.35 8.36 -29.72
CA ASN A 460 -1.47 8.85 -28.34
C ASN A 460 -0.32 9.77 -27.92
N SER A 461 0.74 9.94 -28.73
CA SER A 461 1.85 10.85 -28.39
C SER A 461 1.46 12.33 -28.45
N ARG A 462 0.31 12.64 -29.05
CA ARG A 462 -0.26 14.00 -29.16
C ARG A 462 -1.24 14.35 -28.05
N VAL A 463 -1.54 13.43 -27.14
CA VAL A 463 -2.38 13.73 -25.98
C VAL A 463 -1.58 14.65 -25.06
N VAL A 464 -1.91 15.94 -25.09
CA VAL A 464 -1.33 16.92 -24.17
C VAL A 464 -1.88 16.62 -22.77
N VAL A 465 -1.07 15.93 -21.98
CA VAL A 465 -1.32 15.78 -20.53
C VAL A 465 -1.09 17.15 -19.91
N ASP A 466 -2.16 17.81 -19.47
CA ASP A 466 -2.08 19.07 -18.74
C ASP A 466 -1.49 18.81 -17.35
N PRO A 467 -0.28 19.30 -17.03
CA PRO A 467 0.37 19.04 -15.76
C PRO A 467 -0.23 19.84 -14.59
N SER A 468 -1.22 20.70 -14.85
CA SER A 468 -1.99 21.41 -13.82
C SER A 468 -3.28 20.69 -13.41
N VAL A 469 -3.66 19.61 -14.11
CA VAL A 469 -4.67 18.69 -13.64
C VAL A 469 -4.06 17.85 -12.51
N GLU A 470 -4.39 18.20 -11.26
CA GLU A 470 -4.18 17.31 -10.14
C GLU A 470 -4.97 16.02 -10.42
N ILE A 471 -4.26 14.90 -10.55
CA ILE A 471 -4.89 13.59 -10.52
C ILE A 471 -5.26 13.38 -9.07
N ASP A 472 -6.53 13.62 -8.73
CA ASP A 472 -7.04 13.38 -7.39
C ASP A 472 -7.14 11.86 -7.17
N ASP A 473 -6.06 11.28 -6.63
CA ASP A 473 -5.97 9.87 -6.23
C ASP A 473 -7.01 9.50 -5.13
N ASP A 474 -7.72 10.48 -4.55
CA ASP A 474 -8.80 10.33 -3.58
C ASP A 474 -10.21 10.66 -4.14
N GLU A 475 -10.38 10.98 -5.44
CA GLU A 475 -11.70 11.16 -6.07
C GLU A 475 -12.49 9.82 -6.20
N ASP A 476 -13.16 9.47 -5.10
CA ASP A 476 -14.49 8.85 -5.17
C ASP A 476 -15.37 9.78 -6.02
N VAL A 477 -15.48 9.54 -7.34
CA VAL A 477 -16.21 10.40 -8.30
C VAL A 477 -17.65 10.66 -7.84
N GLU A 478 -17.88 11.79 -7.19
CA GLU A 478 -19.21 12.33 -6.92
C GLU A 478 -19.79 12.83 -8.24
N PHE A 479 -20.48 11.94 -8.96
CA PHE A 479 -21.30 12.33 -10.11
C PHE A 479 -22.31 13.39 -9.68
N GLU A 480 -22.21 14.60 -10.23
CA GLU A 480 -23.22 15.64 -10.04
C GLU A 480 -24.60 15.12 -10.48
N ASP A 481 -25.60 15.19 -9.59
CA ASP A 481 -27.00 14.78 -9.79
C ASP A 481 -27.77 15.69 -10.79
N GLY A 482 -27.09 16.22 -11.82
CA GLY A 482 -27.59 17.24 -12.76
C GLY A 482 -27.96 16.75 -14.16
N VAL A 483 -27.46 15.60 -14.61
CA VAL A 483 -27.67 15.13 -16.00
C VAL A 483 -29.01 14.42 -16.15
N GLN A 484 -30.02 15.14 -16.65
CA GLN A 484 -31.28 14.52 -17.06
C GLN A 484 -31.06 13.55 -18.24
N PRO A 485 -31.57 12.30 -18.18
CA PRO A 485 -31.58 11.42 -19.33
C PRO A 485 -32.50 11.98 -20.42
N LEU A 486 -31.93 12.26 -21.59
CA LEU A 486 -32.71 12.47 -22.81
C LEU A 486 -33.39 11.15 -23.19
N PHE A 487 -34.71 11.13 -23.11
CA PHE A 487 -35.54 10.00 -23.54
C PHE A 487 -35.45 9.80 -25.06
N TYR A 488 -35.15 8.57 -25.49
CA TYR A 488 -35.70 7.93 -26.68
C TYR A 488 -35.83 6.42 -26.44
#